data_AF-A0A820VTE3-F1
#
_entry.id   AF-A0A820VTE3-F1
#
_cell.length_a   1.000
_cell.length_b   1.000
_cell.length_c   1.000
_cell.angle_alpha   90.00
_cell.angle_beta   90.00
_cell.angle_gamma   90.00
#
_symmetry.space_group_name_H-M   'P 1'
#
loop_
_entity.id
_entity.type
_entity.pdbx_description
1 polymer ?
#
loop_
_entity_poly.entity_id
_entity_poly.type
_entity_poly.pdbx_seq_one_letter_code
_entity_poly.pdbx_strand_id
1 'polypeptide(L)'
;MIPWDIPTSDEEIPRLTHIYRNQHFLVWLAAMDLESKDIYILRTVEWKKLIEISVDPKRQRGRRSKLISDPSPEQPTIYDENLPIPTCALYPPTANSAQVLVWRPTSGQPTLVVPPKSIEINTTN
;
A
#
# COMPACT_ATOMS: atom_id res chain seq x y z
N MET A 1 -16.65 6.72 -16.15
CA MET A 1 -15.63 6.76 -15.09
C MET A 1 -14.65 7.87 -15.40
N ILE A 2 -14.56 8.86 -14.52
CA ILE A 2 -13.53 9.90 -14.54
C ILE A 2 -12.30 9.29 -13.83
N PRO A 3 -11.11 9.28 -14.46
CA PRO A 3 -9.91 8.58 -13.98
C PRO A 3 -9.26 9.22 -12.73
N TRP A 4 -10.02 9.83 -11.82
CA TRP A 4 -9.63 10.67 -10.69
C TRP A 4 -9.63 12.18 -10.98
N ASP A 5 -10.44 12.89 -10.20
CA ASP A 5 -10.38 14.34 -10.00
C ASP A 5 -9.71 14.66 -8.63
N ILE A 6 -9.35 15.93 -8.40
CA ILE A 6 -8.79 16.41 -7.14
C ILE A 6 -9.84 16.18 -6.04
N PRO A 7 -9.54 15.36 -5.02
CA PRO A 7 -10.54 14.99 -4.01
C PRO A 7 -11.08 16.16 -3.17
N THR A 8 -10.44 17.32 -3.25
CA THR A 8 -10.81 18.56 -2.56
C THR A 8 -11.36 19.64 -3.51
N SER A 9 -11.69 19.31 -4.76
CA SER A 9 -12.23 20.25 -5.75
C SER A 9 -13.64 19.84 -6.19
N ASP A 10 -14.44 20.83 -6.59
CA ASP A 10 -15.81 20.62 -7.11
C ASP A 10 -15.85 20.42 -8.64
N GLU A 11 -14.71 20.19 -9.29
CA GLU A 11 -14.60 20.15 -10.76
C GLU A 11 -14.59 18.72 -11.31
N GLU A 12 -15.32 18.41 -12.38
CA GLU A 12 -15.29 17.04 -12.95
C GLU A 12 -14.20 16.85 -14.03
N ILE A 13 -12.97 17.30 -13.77
CA ILE A 13 -11.88 17.27 -14.77
C ILE A 13 -10.92 16.10 -14.51
N PRO A 14 -10.67 15.23 -15.51
CA PRO A 14 -9.71 14.13 -15.35
C PRO A 14 -8.27 14.66 -15.27
N ARG A 15 -7.63 14.51 -14.10
CA ARG A 15 -6.28 15.05 -13.84
C ARG A 15 -5.21 14.00 -13.61
N LEU A 16 -5.58 12.73 -13.46
CA LEU A 16 -4.60 11.67 -13.29
C LEU A 16 -3.74 11.52 -14.54
N THR A 17 -2.45 11.81 -14.38
CA THR A 17 -1.44 11.64 -15.42
C THR A 17 -0.48 10.48 -15.13
N HIS A 18 -0.42 10.06 -13.87
CA HIS A 18 0.59 9.11 -13.42
C HIS A 18 0.14 8.36 -12.17
N ILE A 19 0.39 7.05 -12.13
CA ILE A 19 0.22 6.21 -10.94
C ILE A 19 1.59 5.61 -10.64
N TYR A 20 2.08 5.87 -9.45
CA TYR A 20 3.29 5.24 -8.93
C TYR A 20 2.94 4.47 -7.67
N ARG A 21 3.18 3.16 -7.67
CA ARG A 21 2.86 2.26 -6.57
C ARG A 21 4.08 1.41 -6.25
N ASN A 22 4.77 1.75 -5.19
CA ASN A 22 5.80 0.91 -4.61
C ASN A 22 5.17 0.05 -3.51
N GLN A 23 5.17 -1.27 -3.70
CA GLN A 23 4.62 -2.22 -2.75
C GLN A 23 5.71 -3.13 -2.24
N HIS A 24 5.68 -3.37 -0.93
CA HIS A 24 6.60 -4.25 -0.25
C HIS A 24 5.81 -5.08 0.75
N PHE A 25 5.97 -6.40 0.68
CA PHE A 25 5.30 -7.35 1.55
C PHE A 25 6.36 -8.26 2.17
N LEU A 26 6.32 -8.37 3.50
CA LEU A 26 7.00 -9.41 4.25
C LEU A 26 5.95 -10.42 4.71
N VAL A 27 6.21 -11.69 4.45
CA VAL A 27 5.31 -12.80 4.74
C VAL A 27 6.07 -13.85 5.53
N TRP A 28 5.44 -14.32 6.60
CA TRP A 28 5.96 -15.38 7.44
C TRP A 28 5.10 -16.62 7.30
N LEU A 29 5.73 -17.75 7.01
CA LEU A 29 5.15 -19.05 7.31
C LEU A 29 5.50 -19.38 8.75
N ALA A 30 4.48 -19.53 9.60
CA ALA A 30 4.67 -19.80 11.03
C ALA A 30 3.74 -20.91 11.52
N ALA A 31 4.19 -21.63 12.54
CA ALA A 31 3.37 -22.55 13.33
C ALA A 31 3.04 -21.89 14.67
N MET A 32 1.84 -22.13 15.19
CA MET A 32 1.43 -21.65 16.50
C MET A 32 1.11 -22.83 17.41
N ASP A 33 1.72 -22.87 18.59
CA ASP A 33 1.28 -23.76 19.65
C ASP A 33 -0.06 -23.25 20.20
N LEU A 34 -1.09 -24.10 20.20
CA LEU A 34 -2.43 -23.70 20.62
C LEU A 34 -2.59 -23.58 22.14
N GLU A 35 -1.75 -24.27 22.91
CA GLU A 35 -1.76 -24.23 24.38
C GLU A 35 -0.99 -23.02 24.88
N SER A 36 0.29 -22.87 24.47
CA SER A 36 1.13 -21.76 24.93
C SER A 36 0.91 -20.46 24.18
N LYS A 37 0.30 -20.50 22.98
CA LYS A 37 0.19 -19.38 22.03
C LYS A 37 1.52 -18.90 21.44
N ASP A 38 2.59 -19.68 21.61
CA ASP A 38 3.89 -19.35 21.02
C ASP A 38 3.87 -19.49 19.50
N ILE A 39 4.53 -18.56 18.82
CA ILE A 39 4.65 -18.53 17.36
C ILE A 39 6.09 -18.90 16.96
N TYR A 40 6.21 -19.95 16.16
CA TYR A 40 7.47 -20.46 15.61
C TYR A 40 7.56 -20.13 14.13
N ILE A 41 8.57 -19.37 13.73
CA ILE A 41 8.75 -18.96 12.33
C ILE A 41 9.46 -20.08 11.57
N LEU A 42 8.82 -20.58 10.51
CA LEU A 42 9.35 -21.63 9.64
C LEU A 42 10.07 -21.03 8.42
N ARG A 43 9.51 -19.96 7.84
CA ARG A 43 10.10 -19.28 6.70
C ARG A 43 9.71 -17.81 6.63
N THR A 44 10.65 -16.96 6.20
CA THR A 44 10.39 -15.58 5.82
C THR A 44 10.56 -15.39 4.31
N VAL A 45 9.57 -14.74 3.69
CA VAL A 45 9.54 -14.42 2.26
C VAL A 45 9.26 -12.93 2.08
N GLU A 46 10.03 -12.28 1.21
CA GLU A 46 9.85 -10.89 0.82
C GLU A 46 9.41 -10.78 -0.64
N TRP A 47 8.40 -9.95 -0.87
CA TRP A 47 7.97 -9.53 -2.19
C TRP A 47 8.05 -8.02 -2.31
N LYS A 48 8.77 -7.54 -3.32
CA LYS A 48 8.79 -6.13 -3.72
C LYS A 48 8.17 -6.02 -5.10
N LYS A 49 7.36 -4.99 -5.30
CA LYS A 49 6.74 -4.71 -6.59
C LYS A 49 6.59 -3.22 -6.78
N LEU A 50 7.26 -2.71 -7.81
CA LEU A 50 7.03 -1.38 -8.32
C LEU A 50 6.06 -1.45 -9.51
N ILE A 51 4.98 -0.69 -9.45
CA ILE A 51 4.03 -0.50 -10.55
C ILE A 51 4.00 0.98 -10.89
N GLU A 52 4.40 1.30 -12.11
CA GLU A 52 4.38 2.66 -12.64
C GLU A 52 3.52 2.67 -13.89
N ILE A 53 2.51 3.54 -13.93
CA ILE A 53 1.54 3.63 -15.02
C ILE A 53 1.45 5.09 -15.44
N SER A 54 1.73 5.37 -16.72
CA SER A 54 1.36 6.65 -17.33
C SER A 54 -0.10 6.65 -17.71
N VAL A 55 -0.77 7.78 -17.52
CA VAL A 55 -2.17 8.00 -17.87
C VAL A 55 -2.28 9.24 -18.76
N ASP A 56 -2.85 9.09 -19.94
CA ASP A 56 -3.20 10.20 -20.83
C ASP A 56 -4.72 10.47 -20.71
N PRO A 57 -5.15 11.52 -19.97
CA PRO A 57 -6.56 11.80 -19.76
C PRO A 57 -7.31 12.19 -21.04
N LYS A 58 -6.58 12.62 -22.09
CA LYS A 58 -7.16 13.05 -23.37
C LYS A 58 -7.49 11.88 -24.29
N ARG A 59 -6.93 10.70 -24.07
CA ARG A 59 -7.22 9.50 -24.88
C ARG A 59 -8.61 8.94 -24.61
N GLN A 60 -9.09 8.12 -25.54
CA GLN A 60 -10.34 7.39 -25.37
C GLN A 60 -10.26 6.38 -24.21
N ARG A 61 -11.41 6.11 -23.59
CA ARG A 61 -11.52 5.10 -22.52
C ARG A 61 -10.97 3.74 -23.01
N GLY A 62 -10.25 3.04 -22.15
CA GLY A 62 -9.56 1.79 -22.50
C GLY A 62 -8.19 1.94 -23.17
N ARG A 63 -7.79 3.17 -23.55
CA ARG A 63 -6.46 3.44 -24.17
C ARG A 63 -5.67 4.54 -23.46
N ARG A 64 -6.07 4.88 -22.24
CA ARG A 64 -5.46 5.98 -21.45
C ARG A 64 -4.20 5.57 -20.73
N SER A 65 -4.10 4.31 -20.29
CA SER A 65 -3.00 3.85 -19.44
C SER A 65 -1.95 3.08 -20.23
N LYS A 66 -0.69 3.24 -19.82
CA LYS A 66 0.43 2.42 -20.28
C LYS A 66 1.33 2.10 -19.08
N LEU A 67 1.61 0.81 -18.87
CA LEU A 67 2.58 0.35 -17.88
C LEU A 67 3.98 0.81 -18.28
N ILE A 68 4.67 1.49 -17.35
CA ILE A 68 6.06 1.96 -17.49
C ILE A 68 7.02 1.04 -16.75
N SER A 69 6.67 0.63 -15.52
CA SER A 69 7.53 -0.19 -14.66
C SER A 69 7.85 -1.55 -15.29
N ASP A 70 9.02 -2.09 -14.93
CA ASP A 70 9.62 -3.30 -15.49
C ASP A 70 8.59 -4.42 -15.75
N PRO A 71 8.45 -4.90 -17.00
CA PRO A 71 7.51 -5.97 -17.31
C PRO A 71 7.93 -7.32 -16.72
N SER A 72 9.17 -7.49 -16.22
CA SER A 72 9.63 -8.74 -15.62
C SER A 72 9.22 -8.84 -14.14
N PRO A 73 8.39 -9.82 -13.75
CA PRO A 73 8.07 -10.04 -12.34
C PRO A 73 9.33 -10.48 -11.58
N GLU A 74 9.75 -9.70 -10.59
CA GLU A 74 10.76 -10.13 -9.62
C GLU A 74 10.19 -11.31 -8.80
N GLN A 75 10.95 -12.41 -8.72
CA GLN A 75 10.57 -13.52 -7.87
C GLN A 75 10.73 -13.13 -6.40
N PRO A 76 9.89 -13.66 -5.50
CA PRO A 76 10.08 -13.48 -4.07
C PRO A 76 11.48 -13.86 -3.62
N THR A 77 12.03 -13.07 -2.70
CA THR A 77 13.24 -13.42 -1.98
C THR A 77 12.87 -14.27 -0.78
N ILE A 78 13.39 -15.49 -0.71
CA ILE A 78 13.27 -16.36 0.46
C ILE A 78 14.51 -16.13 1.31
N TYR A 79 14.33 -15.78 2.59
CA TYR A 79 15.46 -15.56 3.48
C TYR A 79 16.08 -16.88 3.92
N ASP A 80 17.40 -16.87 4.07
CA ASP A 80 18.15 -17.97 4.70
C ASP A 80 17.91 -18.01 6.21
N GLU A 81 17.85 -16.83 6.84
CA GLU A 81 17.52 -16.65 8.26
C GLU A 81 16.17 -15.94 8.43
N ASN A 82 15.33 -16.47 9.31
CA ASN A 82 14.00 -15.92 9.53
C ASN A 82 14.05 -14.56 10.24
N LEU A 83 13.30 -13.58 9.72
CA LEU A 83 13.14 -12.28 10.37
C LEU A 83 12.07 -12.37 11.46
N PRO A 84 12.19 -11.62 12.58
CA PRO A 84 11.14 -11.57 13.60
C PRO A 84 9.85 -10.98 13.04
N ILE A 85 8.69 -11.46 13.51
CA ILE A 85 7.38 -10.90 13.15
C ILE A 85 7.18 -9.59 13.92
N PRO A 86 6.96 -8.44 13.26
CA PRO A 86 6.67 -7.19 13.94
C PRO A 86 5.30 -7.22 14.61
N THR A 87 5.12 -6.49 15.71
CA THR A 87 3.85 -6.43 16.47
C THR A 87 2.68 -5.97 15.60
N CYS A 88 2.90 -5.06 14.65
CA CYS A 88 1.87 -4.57 13.74
C CYS A 88 1.35 -5.62 12.74
N ALA A 89 2.03 -6.76 12.61
CA ALA A 89 1.55 -7.90 11.83
C ALA A 89 0.71 -8.89 12.67
N LEU A 90 0.84 -8.85 14.00
CA LEU A 90 0.14 -9.74 14.93
C LEU A 90 -1.11 -9.11 15.54
N TYR A 91 -1.09 -7.79 15.70
CA TYR A 91 -2.12 -7.05 16.41
C TYR A 91 -2.78 -6.02 15.47
N PRO A 92 -4.00 -5.57 15.81
CA PRO A 92 -4.58 -4.41 15.15
C PRO A 92 -3.64 -3.18 15.21
N PRO A 93 -3.90 -2.15 14.39
CA PRO A 93 -4.91 -2.10 13.35
C PRO A 93 -4.48 -2.90 12.11
N THR A 94 -5.45 -3.48 11.39
CA THR A 94 -5.14 -4.10 10.09
C THR A 94 -4.63 -3.03 9.11
N ALA A 95 -3.85 -3.44 8.11
CA ALA A 95 -3.36 -2.52 7.07
C ALA A 95 -4.48 -1.67 6.43
N ASN A 96 -5.65 -2.27 6.20
CA ASN A 96 -6.82 -1.58 5.66
C ASN A 96 -7.44 -0.58 6.66
N SER A 97 -7.36 -0.87 7.95
CA SER A 97 -7.86 0.02 9.00
C SER A 97 -6.91 1.20 9.25
N ALA A 98 -5.62 1.01 9.02
CA ALA A 98 -4.60 2.05 9.12
C ALA A 98 -4.43 2.87 7.81
N GLN A 99 -5.06 2.46 6.72
CA GLN A 99 -4.91 3.12 5.42
C GLN A 99 -5.45 4.55 5.44
N VAL A 100 -4.67 5.48 4.87
CA VAL A 100 -5.04 6.90 4.71
C VAL A 100 -4.94 7.33 3.25
N LEU A 101 -5.75 8.33 2.87
CA LEU A 101 -5.57 9.06 1.61
C LEU A 101 -5.07 10.46 1.93
N VAL A 102 -3.87 10.79 1.47
CA VAL A 102 -3.28 12.13 1.63
C VAL A 102 -3.14 12.77 0.25
N TRP A 103 -3.76 13.93 0.08
CA TRP A 103 -3.58 14.79 -1.08
C TRP A 103 -2.37 15.69 -0.86
N ARG A 104 -1.45 15.72 -1.82
CA ARG A 104 -0.27 16.60 -1.81
C ARG A 104 -0.30 17.46 -3.06
N PRO A 105 -0.78 18.72 -2.98
CA PRO A 105 -0.83 19.60 -4.13
C PRO A 105 0.58 20.09 -4.50
N THR A 106 0.75 20.54 -5.76
CA THR A 106 2.00 21.19 -6.22
C THR A 106 2.32 22.46 -5.42
N SER A 107 1.29 23.15 -4.93
CA SER A 107 1.40 24.35 -4.09
C SER A 107 0.43 24.27 -2.92
N GLY A 108 0.87 24.71 -1.74
CA GLY A 108 0.08 24.64 -0.50
C GLY A 108 0.47 23.47 0.39
N GLN A 109 -0.32 23.23 1.44
CA GLN A 109 -0.04 22.17 2.41
C GLN A 109 -0.71 20.85 2.01
N PRO A 110 -0.10 19.69 2.31
CA PRO A 110 -0.76 18.40 2.24
C PRO A 110 -2.05 18.35 3.06
N THR A 111 -3.07 17.69 2.53
CA THR A 111 -4.38 17.51 3.19
C THR A 111 -4.68 16.03 3.37
N LEU A 112 -5.09 15.64 4.58
CA LEU A 112 -5.65 14.32 4.83
C LEU A 112 -7.08 14.27 4.28
N VAL A 113 -7.30 13.50 3.21
CA VAL A 113 -8.60 13.36 2.53
C VAL A 113 -9.42 12.25 3.16
N VAL A 114 -8.79 11.11 3.42
CA VAL A 114 -9.43 9.97 4.09
C VAL A 114 -8.59 9.62 5.31
N PRO A 115 -9.11 9.84 6.53
CA PRO A 115 -8.44 9.43 7.75
C PRO A 115 -8.44 7.89 7.89
N PRO A 116 -7.58 7.33 8.76
CA PRO A 116 -7.62 5.90 9.03
C PRO A 116 -8.93 5.54 9.74
N LYS A 117 -9.39 4.30 9.57
CA LYS A 117 -10.61 3.80 10.22
C LYS A 117 -10.42 3.59 11.72
N SER A 118 -9.19 3.30 12.15
CA SER A 118 -8.82 3.16 13.55
C SER A 118 -7.53 3.91 13.81
N ILE A 119 -7.54 4.75 14.85
CA ILE A 119 -6.36 5.40 15.40
C ILE A 119 -6.03 4.62 16.67
N GLU A 120 -4.88 3.96 16.75
CA GLU A 120 -4.40 3.49 18.06
C GLU A 120 -4.02 4.72 18.88
N ILE A 121 -4.89 5.10 19.81
CA ILE A 121 -4.53 6.05 20.87
C ILE A 121 -3.80 5.23 21.93
N ASN A 122 -2.47 5.18 21.85
CA ASN A 122 -1.67 4.79 23.00
C ASN A 122 -1.72 5.93 24.03
N THR A 123 -2.81 6.00 24.81
CA THR A 123 -2.78 6.69 26.09
C THR A 123 -2.16 5.77 27.12
N THR A 124 -0.85 5.86 27.28
CA THR A 124 -0.16 5.49 28.52
C THR A 124 0.61 6.72 29.00
N ASN A 125 0.00 7.46 29.93
CA ASN A 125 0.72 8.27 30.92
C ASN A 125 0.78 7.45 32.21
#